data_AF-A0A497GEU6-F1
#
_entry.id   AF-A0A497GEU6-F1
#
_cell.length_a   1.000
_cell.length_b   1.000
_cell.length_c   1.000
_cell.angle_alpha   90.00
_cell.angle_beta   90.00
_cell.angle_gamma   90.00
#
_symmetry.space_group_name_H-M   'P 1'
#
loop_
_entity.id
_entity.type
_entity.pdbx_description
1 polymer ?
#
loop_
_entity_poly.entity_id
_entity_poly.type
_entity_poly.pdbx_seq_one_letter_code
_entity_poly.pdbx_strand_id
1 'polypeptide(L)' 'MPKRCPECGGELFYDRNTKTFICTSCGRVYTRDELEAAYEALRESGGRLIGKRRPPL' A
#
# COMPACT_ATOMS: atom_id res chain seq x y z
N MET A 1 7.34 -1.69 -3.20
CA MET A 1 5.90 -1.41 -3.11
C MET A 1 5.58 -1.24 -1.63
N PRO A 2 5.30 -0.03 -1.15
CA PRO A 2 5.11 0.26 0.25
C PRO A 2 3.72 -0.27 0.54
N LYS A 3 3.68 -1.39 1.24
CA LYS A 3 2.44 -1.94 1.76
C LYS A 3 2.04 -1.17 3.00
N ARG A 4 2.04 0.16 2.89
CA ARG A 4 1.79 1.07 4.00
C ARG A 4 0.65 1.97 3.62
N CYS A 5 -0.29 2.06 4.53
CA CYS A 5 -1.46 2.91 4.36
C CYS A 5 -1.00 4.38 4.35
N PRO A 6 -1.50 5.19 3.41
CA PRO A 6 -1.23 6.62 3.39
C PRO A 6 -1.84 7.37 4.57
N GLU A 7 -2.85 6.80 5.25
CA GLU A 7 -3.48 7.38 6.44
C GLU A 7 -2.85 6.90 7.75
N CYS A 8 -2.61 5.58 7.88
CA CYS A 8 -2.17 4.95 9.13
C CYS A 8 -0.63 4.83 9.22
N GLY A 9 0.10 4.82 8.09
CA GLY A 9 1.52 4.44 8.04
C GLY A 9 1.79 2.97 8.41
N GLY A 10 0.74 2.23 8.76
CA GLY A 10 0.74 0.83 9.17
C GLY A 10 0.74 -0.14 8.01
N GLU A 11 1.02 -1.40 8.32
CA GLU A 11 1.19 -2.45 7.33
C GLU A 11 -0.15 -2.87 6.69
N LEU A 12 -0.07 -3.15 5.40
CA LEU A 12 -1.22 -3.36 4.55
C LEU A 12 -1.16 -4.80 4.01
N PHE A 13 -2.08 -5.62 4.49
CA PHE A 13 -2.17 -7.04 4.23
C PHE A 13 -2.95 -7.30 2.95
N TYR A 14 -2.39 -8.11 2.05
CA TYR A 14 -3.08 -8.46 0.82
C TYR A 14 -3.86 -9.76 1.02
N ASP A 15 -5.18 -9.65 0.97
CA ASP A 15 -6.08 -10.78 1.00
C ASP A 15 -6.30 -11.30 -0.42
N ARG A 16 -5.93 -12.56 -0.67
CA ARG A 16 -6.07 -13.19 -1.99
C ARG A 16 -7.48 -13.68 -2.28
N ASN A 17 -8.29 -13.89 -1.24
CA ASN A 17 -9.66 -14.37 -1.38
C ASN A 17 -10.56 -13.26 -1.92
N THR A 18 -10.42 -12.06 -1.39
CA THR A 18 -11.19 -10.87 -1.81
C THR A 18 -10.43 -9.98 -2.79
N LYS A 19 -9.13 -10.25 -3.03
CA LYS A 19 -8.22 -9.38 -3.80
C LYS A 19 -8.15 -7.95 -3.23
N THR A 20 -8.35 -7.80 -1.92
CA THR A 20 -8.32 -6.52 -1.22
C THR A 20 -7.08 -6.38 -0.35
N PHE A 21 -6.88 -5.16 0.12
CA PHE A 21 -5.69 -4.68 0.77
C PHE A 21 -6.11 -4.06 2.11
N ILE A 22 -5.83 -4.74 3.23
CA ILE A 22 -6.35 -4.40 4.56
C ILE A 22 -5.23 -3.75 5.41
N CYS A 23 -5.35 -2.50 5.86
CA CYS A 23 -4.41 -1.94 6.87
C CYS A 23 -4.68 -2.64 8.21
N THR A 24 -3.68 -3.33 8.75
CA THR A 24 -3.76 -3.99 10.07
C THR A 24 -3.73 -3.01 11.24
N SER A 25 -3.38 -1.74 10.97
CA SER A 25 -3.28 -0.69 11.98
C SER A 25 -4.52 0.20 12.11
N CYS A 26 -5.31 0.40 11.03
CA CYS A 26 -6.54 1.20 11.06
C CYS A 26 -7.78 0.41 10.62
N GLY A 27 -7.64 -0.84 10.20
CA GLY A 27 -8.74 -1.70 9.76
C GLY A 27 -9.36 -1.30 8.41
N ARG A 28 -8.79 -0.33 7.70
CA ARG A 28 -9.29 0.10 6.40
C ARG A 28 -8.97 -0.93 5.33
N VAL A 29 -9.91 -1.09 4.41
CA VAL A 29 -9.82 -2.02 3.30
C VAL A 29 -9.77 -1.20 2.02
N TYR A 30 -8.72 -1.41 1.24
CA TYR A 30 -8.52 -0.84 -0.07
C TYR A 30 -8.74 -1.93 -1.11
N THR A 31 -9.32 -1.56 -2.23
CA THR A 31 -9.48 -2.49 -3.35
C THR A 31 -8.26 -2.48 -4.27
N ARG A 32 -8.17 -3.49 -5.14
CA ARG A 32 -7.16 -3.51 -6.21
C ARG A 32 -7.23 -2.23 -7.04
N ASP A 33 -8.43 -1.78 -7.38
CA ASP A 33 -8.69 -0.61 -8.22
C ASP A 33 -8.13 0.68 -7.59
N GLU A 34 -8.48 0.95 -6.32
CA GLU A 34 -7.93 2.11 -5.60
C GLU A 34 -6.41 2.08 -5.47
N LEU A 35 -5.86 0.91 -5.16
CA LEU A 35 -4.41 0.76 -5.04
C LEU A 35 -3.73 0.92 -6.40
N GLU A 36 -4.34 0.37 -7.45
CA GLU A 36 -3.85 0.43 -8.83
C GLU A 36 -3.90 1.87 -9.37
N ALA A 37 -5.00 2.59 -9.18
CA ALA A 37 -5.11 4.01 -9.52
C ALA A 37 -4.05 4.86 -8.78
N ALA A 38 -3.83 4.59 -7.49
CA ALA A 38 -2.78 5.24 -6.71
C ALA A 38 -1.37 4.90 -7.25
N TYR A 39 -1.14 3.65 -7.67
CA TYR A 39 0.14 3.24 -8.26
C TYR A 39 0.34 3.75 -9.67
N GLU A 40 -0.71 3.81 -10.48
CA GLU A 40 -0.69 4.31 -11.85
C GLU A 40 -0.32 5.80 -11.84
N ALA A 41 -0.97 6.58 -10.97
CA ALA A 41 -0.61 7.99 -10.74
C ALA A 41 0.87 8.16 -10.32
N LEU A 42 1.41 7.25 -9.49
CA LEU A 42 2.82 7.23 -9.08
C LEU A 42 3.78 6.76 -10.19
N ARG A 43 3.28 5.95 -11.13
CA ARG A 43 4.05 5.35 -12.21
C ARG A 43 4.18 6.30 -13.39
N GLU A 44 3.13 7.05 -13.69
CA GLU A 44 3.14 8.15 -14.66
C GLU A 44 4.06 9.30 -14.23
N SER A 45 4.23 9.53 -12.93
CA SER A 45 5.06 10.63 -12.39
C SER A 45 6.55 10.31 -12.23
N GLY A 46 7.03 9.16 -12.73
CA GLY A 46 8.46 8.83 -12.77
C GLY A 46 8.93 8.04 -11.55
N GLY A 47 9.17 6.75 -11.76
CA GLY A 47 9.54 5.79 -10.73
C GLY A 47 10.73 6.22 -9.88
N ARG A 48 10.47 6.54 -8.60
CA ARG A 48 11.50 6.58 -7.57
C ARG A 48 11.01 5.91 -6.28
N LEU A 49 11.40 4.64 -6.17
CA LEU A 49 11.77 3.92 -4.94
C LEU A 49 10.83 4.05 -3.74
N ILE A 50 9.66 3.44 -3.85
CA ILE A 50 8.83 3.14 -2.69
C ILE A 50 9.22 1.79 -2.05
N GLY A 51 10.41 1.77 -1.45
CA GLY A 51 11.02 0.54 -0.98
C GLY A 51 12.26 0.68 -0.12
N LYS A 52 12.35 1.63 0.81
CA LYS A 52 13.27 1.50 1.97
C LYS A 52 12.68 2.20 3.20
N ARG A 53 12.44 1.42 4.26
CA ARG A 53 12.84 1.68 5.65
C ARG A 53 12.26 0.58 6.54
N ARG A 54 13.06 -0.49 6.70
CA ARG A 54 13.20 -1.14 8.02
C ARG A 54 14.09 -0.21 8.85
N PRO A 55 13.62 0.41 9.94
CA PRO A 55 14.51 0.75 11.04
C PRO A 55 14.78 -0.53 11.85
N PRO A 56 16.05 -0.90 12.10
CA PRO A 56 16.41 -1.95 13.04
C PRO A 56 16.38 -1.41 14.47
N LEU A 57 15.80 -2.17 15.41
CA LEU A 57 16.21 -2.23 16.81
C LEU A 57 16.12 -3.68 17.25
#